data_AF-A0A1F5CAK8-F1
#
_entry.id   AF-A0A1F5CAK8-F1
#
_cell.length_a   1.000
_cell.length_b   1.000
_cell.length_c   1.000
_cell.angle_alpha   90.00
_cell.angle_beta   90.00
_cell.angle_gamma   90.00
#
_symmetry.space_group_name_H-M   'P 1'
#
loop_
_entity.id
_entity.type
_entity.pdbx_description
1 polymer ?
#
loop_
_entity_poly.entity_id
_entity_poly.type
_entity_poly.pdbx_seq_one_letter_code
_entity_poly.pdbx_strand_id
1 'polypeptide(L)'
;MEILYFAYAAVLALAVGVASGYLIRQKIAAKKANSIESKLQRQEEEARAQTKELLLEAKDKAVKILEEAKSQERERLAILARQEERLHEQNKRLDRKEIEFEGEKKDLERQISQVKLTKQEIEDLRAKTQGELERVSGLSKEDAKTLLISKIENDAKEDLAGTLQKMEKYRREEIEQKAREIITTAVHRYARSHVSEITTSIVSIPSDELKGRIIGKEGRNIRTLERLTGVEVIVDETPESITLSSFDPMRREIAKTALLKLIQDGRIQPARIEEKVEEAKQEVQRKVFEAGEAAMYETGVLDLPREIVMLLGRLAFRTSYGQNVLLHSIEMAHLAKMLAKELGLNVEVAKKAALLHDIGKAVDHEIEGTHLELGRKILQKYGVEEAVIKAMQSHHEDYPYEIPEAFIVTATDVISSGRPGARRDTVENYIKRLTELENIANSFAGVEKSYAIQAGREIRIFVTPEKIDDLKAIQLARDIARKVESDLKYPGEIKVNVIREIRAVEYAR
;
A
#
# COMPACT_ATOMS: atom_id res chain seq x y z
N MET A 1 -9.61 -140.79 -11.83
CA MET A 1 -10.86 -140.18 -11.33
C MET A 1 -10.59 -138.85 -10.59
N GLU A 2 -9.58 -138.76 -9.71
CA GLU A 2 -9.33 -137.52 -8.92
C GLU A 2 -8.91 -136.28 -9.73
N ILE A 3 -8.07 -136.43 -10.75
CA ILE A 3 -7.57 -135.30 -11.57
C ILE A 3 -8.72 -134.56 -12.31
N LEU A 4 -9.80 -135.27 -12.66
CA LEU A 4 -10.94 -134.71 -13.38
C LEU A 4 -11.78 -133.78 -12.48
N TYR A 5 -11.96 -134.12 -11.20
CA TYR A 5 -12.72 -133.30 -10.24
C TYR A 5 -12.02 -131.97 -9.93
N PHE A 6 -10.69 -131.99 -9.76
CA PHE A 6 -9.92 -130.75 -9.55
C PHE A 6 -9.94 -129.83 -10.78
N ALA A 7 -9.91 -130.40 -11.98
CA ALA A 7 -10.05 -129.63 -13.22
C ALA A 7 -11.44 -128.96 -13.33
N TYR A 8 -12.52 -129.67 -13.01
CA TYR A 8 -13.88 -129.09 -12.99
C TYR A 8 -14.03 -128.00 -11.93
N ALA A 9 -13.51 -128.21 -10.72
CA ALA A 9 -13.56 -127.20 -9.66
C ALA A 9 -12.78 -125.92 -10.02
N ALA A 10 -11.60 -126.07 -10.65
CA ALA A 10 -10.80 -124.94 -11.12
C ALA A 10 -11.51 -124.15 -12.23
N VAL A 11 -12.13 -124.85 -13.19
CA VAL A 11 -12.93 -124.20 -14.25
C VAL A 11 -14.14 -123.48 -13.67
N LEU A 12 -14.83 -124.07 -12.69
CA LEU A 12 -16.01 -123.46 -12.06
C LEU A 12 -15.64 -122.24 -11.22
N ALA A 13 -14.54 -122.31 -10.46
CA ALA A 13 -14.02 -121.15 -9.71
C ALA A 13 -13.54 -120.03 -10.65
N LEU A 14 -12.88 -120.36 -11.77
CA LEU A 14 -12.49 -119.39 -12.78
C LEU A 14 -13.73 -118.74 -13.43
N ALA A 15 -14.75 -119.53 -13.76
CA ALA A 15 -16.00 -119.03 -14.33
C ALA A 15 -16.74 -118.09 -13.36
N VAL A 16 -16.83 -118.46 -12.07
CA VAL A 16 -17.45 -117.62 -11.03
C VAL A 16 -16.63 -116.35 -10.79
N GLY A 17 -15.29 -116.44 -10.77
CA GLY A 17 -14.39 -115.29 -10.62
C GLY A 17 -14.47 -114.30 -11.79
N VAL A 18 -14.53 -114.80 -13.02
CA VAL A 18 -14.72 -113.97 -14.22
C VAL A 18 -16.11 -113.33 -14.23
N ALA A 19 -17.16 -114.09 -13.89
CA ALA A 19 -18.53 -113.56 -13.83
C ALA A 19 -18.69 -112.48 -12.76
N SER A 20 -18.17 -112.71 -11.55
CA SER A 20 -18.23 -111.73 -10.45
C SER A 20 -17.34 -110.51 -10.72
N GLY A 21 -16.15 -110.69 -11.27
CA GLY A 21 -15.28 -109.60 -11.73
C GLY A 21 -15.93 -108.75 -12.83
N TYR A 22 -16.62 -109.38 -13.79
CA TYR A 22 -17.38 -108.69 -14.83
C TYR A 22 -18.53 -107.85 -14.24
N LEU A 23 -19.31 -108.42 -13.32
CA LEU A 23 -20.42 -107.71 -12.66
C LEU A 23 -19.95 -106.53 -11.80
N ILE A 24 -18.84 -106.68 -11.06
CA ILE A 24 -18.26 -105.57 -10.26
C ILE A 24 -17.73 -104.47 -11.20
N ARG A 25 -17.01 -104.84 -12.26
CA ARG A 25 -16.54 -103.89 -13.28
C ARG A 25 -17.71 -103.15 -13.91
N GLN A 26 -18.81 -103.84 -14.22
CA GLN A 26 -20.02 -103.24 -14.79
C GLN A 26 -20.66 -102.22 -13.84
N LYS A 27 -20.75 -102.53 -12.53
CA LYS A 27 -21.27 -101.58 -11.53
C LYS A 27 -20.36 -100.36 -11.32
N ILE A 28 -19.04 -100.54 -11.31
CA ILE A 28 -18.08 -99.43 -11.19
C ILE A 28 -18.11 -98.56 -12.46
N ALA A 29 -18.15 -99.18 -13.64
CA ALA A 29 -18.29 -98.47 -14.92
C ALA A 29 -19.60 -97.67 -14.98
N ALA A 30 -20.72 -98.26 -14.53
CA ALA A 30 -22.02 -97.57 -14.46
C ALA A 30 -22.00 -96.39 -13.47
N LYS A 31 -21.41 -96.53 -12.27
CA LYS A 31 -21.25 -95.41 -11.33
C LYS A 31 -20.34 -94.31 -11.90
N LYS A 32 -19.26 -94.68 -12.58
CA LYS A 32 -18.32 -93.72 -13.18
C LYS A 32 -18.98 -92.98 -14.35
N ALA A 33 -19.75 -93.68 -15.18
CA ALA A 33 -20.56 -93.11 -16.24
C ALA A 33 -21.58 -92.11 -15.70
N ASN A 34 -22.38 -92.48 -14.70
CA ASN A 34 -23.35 -91.55 -14.07
C ASN A 34 -22.67 -90.34 -13.42
N SER A 35 -21.46 -90.49 -12.86
CA SER A 35 -20.71 -89.36 -12.30
C SER A 35 -20.14 -88.42 -13.37
N ILE A 36 -19.77 -88.95 -14.54
CA ILE A 36 -19.30 -88.17 -15.68
C ILE A 36 -20.49 -87.44 -16.31
N GLU A 37 -21.62 -88.11 -16.48
CA GLU A 37 -22.84 -87.53 -17.02
C GLU A 37 -23.38 -86.40 -16.13
N SER A 38 -23.38 -86.59 -14.80
CA SER A 38 -23.74 -85.54 -13.86
C SER A 38 -22.75 -84.36 -13.86
N LYS A 39 -21.44 -84.61 -14.04
CA LYS A 39 -20.45 -83.54 -14.20
C LYS A 39 -20.62 -82.78 -15.50
N LEU A 40 -20.90 -83.47 -16.61
CA LEU A 40 -21.17 -82.87 -17.91
C LEU A 40 -22.44 -82.01 -17.87
N GLN A 41 -23.51 -82.51 -17.22
CA GLN A 41 -24.74 -81.72 -17.04
C GLN A 41 -24.49 -80.46 -16.20
N ARG A 42 -23.73 -80.55 -15.11
CA ARG A 42 -23.37 -79.35 -14.32
C ARG A 42 -22.51 -78.37 -15.11
N GLN A 43 -21.53 -78.84 -15.85
CA GLN A 43 -20.71 -77.99 -16.72
C GLN A 43 -21.53 -77.34 -17.83
N GLU A 44 -22.51 -78.06 -18.39
CA GLU A 44 -23.42 -77.52 -19.39
C GLU A 44 -24.36 -76.47 -18.79
N GLU A 45 -24.91 -76.71 -17.60
CA GLU A 45 -25.72 -75.73 -16.88
C GLU A 45 -24.92 -74.48 -16.50
N GLU A 46 -23.70 -74.65 -15.98
CA GLU A 46 -22.79 -73.53 -15.67
C GLU A 46 -22.41 -72.76 -16.94
N ALA A 47 -22.07 -73.43 -18.04
CA ALA A 47 -21.77 -72.79 -19.32
C ALA A 47 -22.99 -72.05 -19.88
N ARG A 48 -24.20 -72.61 -19.77
CA ARG A 48 -25.45 -71.95 -20.16
C ARG A 48 -25.74 -70.74 -19.28
N ALA A 49 -25.48 -70.81 -17.98
CA ALA A 49 -25.64 -69.70 -17.05
C ALA A 49 -24.67 -68.56 -17.37
N GLN A 50 -23.38 -68.86 -17.53
CA GLN A 50 -22.35 -67.90 -17.93
C GLN A 50 -22.65 -67.28 -19.30
N THR A 51 -23.12 -68.06 -20.26
CA THR A 51 -23.50 -67.54 -21.59
C THR A 51 -24.69 -66.58 -21.49
N LYS A 52 -25.69 -66.90 -20.66
CA LYS A 52 -26.83 -66.00 -20.42
C LYS A 52 -26.39 -64.71 -19.74
N GLU A 53 -25.50 -64.79 -18.75
CA GLU A 53 -24.95 -63.65 -18.04
C GLU A 53 -24.15 -62.74 -18.98
N LEU A 54 -23.22 -63.30 -19.75
CA LEU A 54 -22.48 -62.58 -20.79
C LEU A 54 -23.39 -61.95 -21.84
N LEU A 55 -24.46 -62.64 -22.27
CA LEU A 55 -25.43 -62.11 -23.21
C LEU A 55 -26.24 -60.95 -22.61
N LEU A 56 -26.60 -61.04 -21.34
CA LEU A 56 -27.27 -59.97 -20.60
C LEU A 56 -26.34 -58.75 -20.46
N GLU A 57 -25.10 -58.95 -20.05
CA GLU A 57 -24.12 -57.87 -19.96
C GLU A 57 -23.85 -57.22 -21.32
N ALA A 58 -23.75 -58.01 -22.39
CA ALA A 58 -23.57 -57.50 -23.74
C ALA A 58 -24.79 -56.68 -24.20
N LYS A 59 -26.01 -57.14 -23.88
CA LYS A 59 -27.25 -56.38 -24.15
C LYS A 59 -27.30 -55.09 -23.35
N ASP A 60 -26.98 -55.11 -22.06
CA ASP A 60 -26.96 -53.91 -21.22
C ASP A 60 -25.93 -52.89 -21.71
N LYS A 61 -24.73 -53.35 -22.09
CA LYS A 61 -23.71 -52.49 -22.72
C LYS A 61 -24.21 -51.92 -24.06
N ALA A 62 -24.85 -52.72 -24.89
CA ALA A 62 -25.42 -52.26 -26.15
C ALA A 62 -26.53 -51.21 -25.95
N VAL A 63 -27.39 -51.40 -24.96
CA VAL A 63 -28.44 -50.43 -24.59
C VAL A 63 -27.80 -49.12 -24.11
N LYS A 64 -26.81 -49.18 -23.22
CA LYS A 64 -26.10 -47.98 -22.74
C LYS A 64 -25.42 -47.21 -23.87
N ILE A 65 -24.69 -47.90 -24.74
CA ILE A 65 -24.06 -47.27 -25.91
C ILE A 65 -25.12 -46.60 -26.80
N LEU A 66 -26.27 -47.24 -26.99
CA LEU A 66 -27.35 -46.73 -27.83
C LEU A 66 -28.07 -45.53 -27.18
N GLU A 67 -28.22 -45.52 -25.86
CA GLU A 67 -28.73 -44.37 -25.11
C GLU A 67 -27.76 -43.18 -25.15
N GLU A 68 -26.47 -43.43 -24.92
CA GLU A 68 -25.42 -42.41 -25.01
C GLU A 68 -25.36 -41.81 -26.43
N ALA A 69 -25.38 -42.63 -27.47
CA ALA A 69 -25.41 -42.18 -28.85
C ALA A 69 -26.66 -41.35 -29.17
N LYS A 70 -27.85 -41.77 -28.69
CA LYS A 70 -29.09 -40.99 -28.84
C LYS A 70 -29.04 -39.66 -28.09
N SER A 71 -28.43 -39.65 -26.91
CA SER A 71 -28.26 -38.44 -26.11
C SER A 71 -27.35 -37.44 -26.81
N GLN A 72 -26.20 -37.90 -27.28
CA GLN A 72 -25.25 -37.09 -28.05
C GLN A 72 -25.87 -36.56 -29.35
N GLU A 73 -26.67 -37.36 -30.05
CA GLU A 73 -27.35 -36.92 -31.27
C GLU A 73 -28.40 -35.84 -30.97
N ARG A 74 -29.17 -35.99 -29.88
CA ARG A 74 -30.11 -34.94 -29.44
C ARG A 74 -29.39 -33.64 -29.09
N GLU A 75 -28.26 -33.71 -28.39
CA GLU A 75 -27.46 -32.54 -28.06
C GLU A 75 -26.91 -31.87 -29.33
N ARG A 76 -26.40 -32.67 -30.27
CA ARG A 76 -25.90 -32.19 -31.56
C ARG A 76 -26.99 -31.52 -32.39
N LEU A 77 -28.18 -32.09 -32.44
CA LEU A 77 -29.35 -31.51 -33.12
C LEU A 77 -29.78 -30.20 -32.46
N ALA A 78 -29.74 -30.11 -31.12
CA ALA A 78 -30.05 -28.87 -30.41
C ALA A 78 -29.02 -27.76 -30.68
N ILE A 79 -27.73 -28.11 -30.76
CA ILE A 79 -26.66 -27.17 -31.14
C ILE A 79 -26.85 -26.69 -32.58
N LEU A 80 -27.13 -27.61 -33.52
CA LEU A 80 -27.36 -27.28 -34.92
C LEU A 80 -28.59 -26.37 -35.10
N ALA A 81 -29.69 -26.64 -34.42
CA ALA A 81 -30.88 -25.80 -34.47
C ALA A 81 -30.60 -24.36 -33.98
N ARG A 82 -29.82 -24.21 -32.90
CA ARG A 82 -29.39 -22.89 -32.40
C ARG A 82 -28.45 -22.17 -33.38
N GLN A 83 -27.56 -22.90 -34.04
CA GLN A 83 -26.69 -22.34 -35.07
C GLN A 83 -27.48 -21.88 -36.29
N GLU A 84 -28.47 -22.66 -36.72
CA GLU A 84 -29.36 -22.33 -37.84
C GLU A 84 -30.21 -21.09 -37.53
N GLU A 85 -30.79 -21.00 -36.32
CA GLU A 85 -31.52 -19.81 -35.88
C GLU A 85 -30.64 -18.56 -35.89
N ARG A 86 -29.41 -18.66 -35.36
CA ARG A 86 -28.44 -17.56 -35.37
C ARG A 86 -28.04 -17.14 -36.79
N LEU A 87 -27.83 -18.10 -37.69
CA LEU A 87 -27.53 -17.82 -39.10
C LEU A 87 -28.73 -17.15 -39.79
N HIS A 88 -29.95 -17.58 -39.47
CA HIS A 88 -31.16 -16.98 -40.02
C HIS A 88 -31.36 -15.53 -39.54
N GLU A 89 -31.08 -15.23 -38.28
CA GLU A 89 -31.08 -13.86 -37.76
C GLU A 89 -30.00 -12.99 -38.41
N GLN A 90 -28.79 -13.54 -38.62
CA GLN A 90 -27.71 -12.85 -39.31
C GLN A 90 -28.07 -12.53 -40.75
N ASN A 91 -28.67 -13.47 -41.49
CA ASN A 91 -29.15 -13.25 -42.86
C ASN A 91 -30.22 -12.17 -42.89
N LYS A 92 -31.23 -12.21 -42.01
CA LYS A 92 -32.24 -11.13 -41.92
C LYS A 92 -31.63 -9.76 -41.65
N ARG A 93 -30.57 -9.69 -40.84
CA ARG A 93 -29.85 -8.45 -40.58
C ARG A 93 -29.05 -7.98 -41.80
N LEU A 94 -28.47 -8.90 -42.56
CA LEU A 94 -27.78 -8.60 -43.81
C LEU A 94 -28.76 -8.09 -44.87
N ASP A 95 -29.91 -8.75 -45.06
CA ASP A 95 -30.94 -8.33 -46.01
C ASP A 95 -31.44 -6.91 -45.71
N ARG A 96 -31.65 -6.58 -44.42
CA ARG A 96 -32.02 -5.21 -44.01
C ARG A 96 -30.95 -4.20 -44.37
N LYS A 97 -29.68 -4.52 -44.09
CA LYS A 97 -28.55 -3.65 -44.45
C LYS A 97 -28.40 -3.49 -45.96
N GLU A 98 -28.68 -4.53 -46.73
CA GLU A 98 -28.63 -4.48 -48.20
C GLU A 98 -29.71 -3.53 -48.73
N ILE A 99 -30.94 -3.62 -48.22
CA ILE A 99 -32.03 -2.69 -48.57
C ILE A 99 -31.69 -1.25 -48.17
N GLU A 100 -31.16 -1.03 -46.96
CA GLU A 100 -30.71 0.30 -46.50
C GLU A 100 -29.62 0.85 -47.43
N PHE A 101 -28.62 0.03 -47.75
CA PHE A 101 -27.50 0.41 -48.63
C PHE A 101 -27.95 0.71 -50.06
N GLU A 102 -28.89 -0.07 -50.61
CA GLU A 102 -29.49 0.24 -51.92
C GLU A 102 -30.28 1.55 -51.90
N GLY A 103 -30.97 1.84 -50.78
CA GLY A 103 -31.63 3.12 -50.55
C GLY A 103 -30.65 4.29 -50.56
N GLU A 104 -29.59 4.20 -49.76
CA GLU A 104 -28.51 5.20 -49.70
C GLU A 104 -27.84 5.38 -51.06
N LYS A 105 -27.60 4.29 -51.80
CA LYS A 105 -27.03 4.35 -53.15
C LYS A 105 -27.93 5.13 -54.12
N LYS A 106 -29.24 4.87 -54.10
CA LYS A 106 -30.20 5.61 -54.95
C LYS A 106 -30.27 7.09 -54.57
N ASP A 107 -30.24 7.39 -53.28
CA ASP A 107 -30.20 8.78 -52.80
C ASP A 107 -28.90 9.48 -53.21
N LEU A 108 -27.76 8.79 -53.13
CA LEU A 108 -26.47 9.30 -53.58
C LEU A 108 -26.47 9.52 -55.11
N GLU A 109 -27.02 8.61 -55.90
CA GLU A 109 -27.17 8.78 -57.35
C GLU A 109 -28.07 9.99 -57.70
N ARG A 110 -29.14 10.20 -56.91
CA ARG A 110 -30.00 11.38 -57.04
C ARG A 110 -29.24 12.66 -56.69
N GLN A 111 -28.49 12.66 -55.60
CA GLN A 111 -27.64 13.79 -55.20
C GLN A 111 -26.56 14.09 -56.25
N ILE A 112 -25.89 13.06 -56.79
CA ILE A 112 -24.91 13.22 -57.87
C ILE A 112 -25.56 13.85 -59.10
N SER A 113 -26.77 13.42 -59.44
CA SER A 113 -27.52 13.96 -60.58
C SER A 113 -27.93 15.42 -60.33
N GLN A 114 -28.37 15.75 -59.12
CA GLN A 114 -28.64 17.14 -58.70
C GLN A 114 -27.37 17.99 -58.75
N VAL A 115 -26.26 17.50 -58.21
CA VAL A 115 -24.96 18.19 -58.24
C VAL A 115 -24.50 18.41 -59.68
N LYS A 116 -24.71 17.45 -60.59
CA LYS A 116 -24.41 17.64 -62.02
C LYS A 116 -25.27 18.74 -62.64
N LEU A 117 -26.58 18.74 -62.37
CA LEU A 117 -27.50 19.79 -62.85
C LEU A 117 -27.10 21.15 -62.29
N THR A 118 -26.90 21.26 -60.97
CA THR A 118 -26.46 22.49 -60.32
C THR A 118 -25.08 22.94 -60.81
N LYS A 119 -24.16 22.03 -61.07
CA LYS A 119 -22.86 22.37 -61.67
C LYS A 119 -23.03 22.95 -63.07
N GLN A 120 -23.92 22.37 -63.88
CA GLN A 120 -24.21 22.86 -65.23
C GLN A 120 -24.90 24.23 -65.18
N GLU A 121 -25.86 24.42 -64.26
CA GLU A 121 -26.47 25.73 -63.98
C GLU A 121 -25.43 26.75 -63.49
N ILE A 122 -24.48 26.34 -62.65
CA ILE A 122 -23.37 27.19 -62.18
C ILE A 122 -22.43 27.53 -63.33
N GLU A 123 -22.13 26.61 -64.24
CA GLU A 123 -21.29 26.89 -65.42
C GLU A 123 -21.99 27.87 -66.37
N ASP A 124 -23.28 27.69 -66.62
CA ASP A 124 -24.10 28.62 -67.40
C ASP A 124 -24.22 30.00 -66.74
N LEU A 125 -24.44 30.02 -65.42
CA LEU A 125 -24.49 31.23 -64.63
C LEU A 125 -23.12 31.91 -64.63
N ARG A 126 -22.02 31.16 -64.46
CA ARG A 126 -20.66 31.68 -64.48
C ARG A 126 -20.31 32.25 -65.85
N ALA A 127 -20.74 31.64 -66.95
CA ALA A 127 -20.57 32.20 -68.29
C ALA A 127 -21.34 33.52 -68.46
N LYS A 128 -22.60 33.58 -67.97
CA LYS A 128 -23.40 34.82 -67.96
C LYS A 128 -22.81 35.90 -67.05
N THR A 129 -22.39 35.52 -65.85
CA THR A 129 -21.78 36.42 -64.86
C THR A 129 -20.41 36.86 -65.32
N GLN A 130 -19.64 36.06 -66.07
CA GLN A 130 -18.37 36.47 -66.64
C GLN A 130 -18.57 37.49 -67.78
N GLY A 131 -19.58 37.30 -68.65
CA GLY A 131 -19.95 38.31 -69.64
C GLY A 131 -20.50 39.61 -69.02
N GLU A 132 -21.28 39.51 -67.94
CA GLU A 132 -21.75 40.68 -67.16
C GLU A 132 -20.62 41.32 -66.33
N LEU A 133 -19.69 40.55 -65.74
CA LEU A 133 -18.53 41.05 -64.98
C LEU A 133 -17.51 41.72 -65.91
N GLU A 134 -17.29 41.20 -67.12
CA GLU A 134 -16.52 41.87 -68.18
C GLU A 134 -17.16 43.20 -68.58
N ARG A 135 -18.50 43.30 -68.50
CA ARG A 135 -19.26 44.52 -68.78
C ARG A 135 -19.32 45.49 -67.60
N VAL A 136 -19.27 45.01 -66.35
CA VAL A 136 -19.63 45.80 -65.15
C VAL A 136 -18.46 46.07 -64.19
N SER A 137 -17.43 45.20 -64.10
CA SER A 137 -16.55 45.22 -62.90
C SER A 137 -15.24 46.00 -63.00
N GLY A 138 -14.70 46.33 -64.17
CA GLY A 138 -13.51 47.20 -64.29
C GLY A 138 -12.26 46.81 -63.45
N LEU A 139 -12.21 45.60 -62.90
CA LEU A 139 -11.11 45.09 -62.06
C LEU A 139 -10.25 44.11 -62.85
N SER A 140 -8.94 44.15 -62.60
CA SER A 140 -7.99 43.29 -63.31
C SER A 140 -7.99 41.86 -62.75
N LYS A 141 -7.61 40.89 -63.59
CA LYS A 141 -7.50 39.47 -63.23
C LYS A 141 -6.54 39.21 -62.04
N GLU A 142 -5.56 40.09 -61.84
CA GLU A 142 -4.57 39.96 -60.77
C GLU A 142 -5.13 40.37 -59.40
N ASP A 143 -6.00 41.38 -59.36
CA ASP A 143 -6.63 41.84 -58.11
C ASP A 143 -7.59 40.80 -57.54
N ALA A 144 -8.38 40.16 -58.42
CA ALA A 144 -9.29 39.08 -58.03
C ALA A 144 -8.55 37.84 -57.51
N LYS A 145 -7.38 37.53 -58.09
CA LYS A 145 -6.53 36.42 -57.64
C LYS A 145 -5.95 36.69 -56.25
N THR A 146 -5.52 37.93 -56.00
CA THR A 146 -4.93 38.33 -54.73
C THR A 146 -5.95 38.27 -53.58
N LEU A 147 -7.18 38.73 -53.84
CA LEU A 147 -8.27 38.65 -52.86
C LEU A 147 -8.63 37.19 -52.51
N LEU A 148 -8.64 36.30 -53.51
CA LEU A 148 -8.93 34.88 -53.33
C LEU A 148 -7.85 34.16 -52.51
N ILE A 149 -6.56 34.43 -52.80
CA ILE A 149 -5.44 33.85 -52.05
C ILE A 149 -5.50 34.29 -50.58
N SER A 150 -5.74 35.57 -50.31
CA SER A 150 -5.87 36.10 -48.95
C SER A 150 -7.00 35.43 -48.16
N LYS A 151 -8.13 35.11 -48.83
CA LYS A 151 -9.24 34.41 -48.19
C LYS A 151 -8.88 32.96 -47.84
N ILE A 152 -8.25 32.24 -48.77
CA ILE A 152 -7.79 30.86 -48.55
C ILE A 152 -6.75 30.79 -47.42
N GLU A 153 -5.84 31.76 -47.34
CA GLU A 153 -4.85 31.83 -46.26
C GLU A 153 -5.48 32.06 -44.88
N ASN A 154 -6.54 32.86 -44.80
CA ASN A 154 -7.25 33.09 -43.54
C ASN A 154 -8.06 31.87 -43.12
N ASP A 155 -8.81 31.25 -44.04
CA ASP A 155 -9.58 30.03 -43.76
C ASP A 155 -8.65 28.87 -43.32
N ALA A 156 -7.50 28.72 -44.00
CA ALA A 156 -6.51 27.70 -43.63
C ALA A 156 -5.86 27.94 -42.26
N LYS A 157 -5.67 29.21 -41.85
CA LYS A 157 -5.15 29.54 -40.51
C LYS A 157 -6.13 29.15 -39.40
N GLU A 158 -7.42 29.37 -39.62
CA GLU A 158 -8.46 29.02 -38.64
C GLU A 158 -8.59 27.50 -38.47
N ASP A 159 -8.56 26.75 -39.58
CA ASP A 159 -8.56 25.28 -39.56
C ASP A 159 -7.30 24.69 -38.90
N LEU A 160 -6.12 25.26 -39.15
CA LEU A 160 -4.88 24.87 -38.48
C LEU A 160 -4.93 25.15 -36.98
N ALA A 161 -5.45 26.31 -36.57
CA ALA A 161 -5.61 26.66 -35.16
C ALA A 161 -6.56 25.69 -34.45
N GLY A 162 -7.70 25.36 -35.07
CA GLY A 162 -8.65 24.38 -34.54
C GLY A 162 -8.06 22.97 -34.45
N THR A 163 -7.26 22.56 -35.44
CA THR A 163 -6.57 21.26 -35.45
C THR A 163 -5.49 21.20 -34.36
N LEU A 164 -4.68 22.26 -34.20
CA LEU A 164 -3.67 22.35 -33.16
C LEU A 164 -4.28 22.26 -31.76
N GLN A 165 -5.37 22.97 -31.49
CA GLN A 165 -6.08 22.89 -30.21
C GLN A 165 -6.64 21.48 -29.94
N LYS A 166 -7.21 20.81 -30.95
CA LYS A 166 -7.69 19.43 -30.82
C LYS A 166 -6.54 18.45 -30.53
N MET A 167 -5.41 18.59 -31.22
CA MET A 167 -4.23 17.76 -30.99
C MET A 167 -3.62 18.00 -29.60
N GLU A 168 -3.56 19.24 -29.14
CA GLU A 168 -3.07 19.59 -27.81
C GLU A 168 -3.98 19.02 -26.71
N LYS A 169 -5.30 19.13 -26.89
CA LYS A 169 -6.29 18.51 -25.99
C LYS A 169 -6.15 16.99 -25.93
N TYR A 170 -6.08 16.32 -27.09
CA TYR A 170 -5.93 14.87 -27.15
C TYR A 170 -4.63 14.40 -26.48
N ARG A 171 -3.51 15.10 -26.75
CA ARG A 171 -2.22 14.81 -26.10
C ARG A 171 -2.29 15.02 -24.59
N ARG A 172 -2.99 16.06 -24.13
CA ARG A 172 -3.18 16.30 -22.69
C ARG A 172 -3.98 15.18 -22.03
N GLU A 173 -5.05 14.72 -22.66
CA GLU A 173 -5.85 13.59 -22.18
C GLU A 173 -5.03 12.29 -22.12
N GLU A 174 -4.22 12.01 -23.15
CA GLU A 174 -3.32 10.85 -23.20
C GLU A 174 -2.25 10.91 -22.08
N ILE A 175 -1.63 12.07 -21.87
CA ILE A 175 -0.65 12.29 -20.79
C ILE A 175 -1.32 12.11 -19.43
N GLU A 176 -2.52 12.64 -19.23
CA GLU A 176 -3.25 12.51 -17.96
C GLU A 176 -3.59 11.05 -17.67
N GLN A 177 -4.02 10.29 -18.69
CA GLN A 177 -4.30 8.86 -18.54
C GLN A 177 -3.03 8.10 -18.15
N LYS A 178 -1.91 8.37 -18.81
CA LYS A 178 -0.63 7.72 -18.52
C LYS A 178 -0.10 8.10 -17.13
N ALA A 179 -0.23 9.36 -16.73
CA ALA A 179 0.14 9.81 -15.38
C ALA A 179 -0.69 9.10 -14.29
N ARG A 180 -2.00 8.96 -14.49
CA ARG A 180 -2.88 8.20 -13.59
C ARG A 180 -2.45 6.74 -13.48
N GLU A 181 -2.09 6.10 -14.59
CA GLU A 181 -1.61 4.71 -14.60
C GLU A 181 -0.32 4.53 -13.80
N ILE A 182 0.67 5.43 -14.01
CA ILE A 182 1.95 5.42 -13.31
C ILE A 182 1.73 5.59 -11.79
N ILE A 183 0.95 6.60 -11.39
CA ILE A 183 0.67 6.87 -9.97
C ILE A 183 -0.08 5.70 -9.33
N THR A 184 -1.13 5.20 -9.98
CA THR A 184 -1.94 4.09 -9.43
C THR A 184 -1.10 2.83 -9.28
N THR A 185 -0.23 2.54 -10.24
CA THR A 185 0.70 1.40 -10.17
C THR A 185 1.70 1.54 -9.04
N ALA A 186 2.28 2.74 -8.85
CA ALA A 186 3.22 3.01 -7.76
C ALA A 186 2.54 2.86 -6.39
N VAL A 187 1.33 3.42 -6.22
CA VAL A 187 0.56 3.33 -4.97
C VAL A 187 0.14 1.90 -4.67
N HIS A 188 -0.39 1.16 -5.66
CA HIS A 188 -0.81 -0.24 -5.47
C HIS A 188 0.34 -1.14 -5.05
N ARG A 189 1.57 -0.89 -5.54
CA ARG A 189 2.76 -1.65 -5.14
C ARG A 189 3.21 -1.38 -3.71
N TYR A 190 2.84 -0.25 -3.11
CA TYR A 190 3.29 0.19 -1.78
C TYR A 190 2.19 0.05 -0.69
N ALA A 191 1.29 -0.93 -0.76
CA ALA A 191 0.23 -1.08 0.23
C ALA A 191 0.72 -1.56 1.62
N ARG A 192 1.29 -0.66 2.44
CA ARG A 192 1.53 -0.87 3.89
C ARG A 192 0.48 -0.15 4.75
N SER A 193 0.01 -0.84 5.80
CA SER A 193 -0.89 -0.27 6.82
C SER A 193 -0.12 0.69 7.74
N HIS A 194 -0.59 1.92 7.90
CA HIS A 194 -0.05 2.87 8.87
C HIS A 194 -0.90 2.87 10.14
N VAL A 195 -0.25 2.71 11.29
CA VAL A 195 -0.88 2.87 12.61
C VAL A 195 -0.61 4.31 13.06
N SER A 196 -1.68 5.03 13.38
CA SER A 196 -1.57 6.36 13.97
C SER A 196 -1.21 6.22 15.44
N GLU A 197 -0.04 6.70 15.84
CA GLU A 197 0.35 6.74 17.25
C GLU A 197 -0.11 8.04 17.93
N ILE A 198 -0.63 7.88 19.14
CA ILE A 198 -1.21 8.95 19.96
C ILE A 198 -0.08 9.71 20.68
N THR A 199 -0.29 11.00 20.97
CA THR A 199 0.64 11.88 21.71
C THR A 199 0.91 11.47 23.15
N THR A 200 0.27 10.40 23.64
CA THR A 200 0.44 9.84 24.98
C THR A 200 1.00 8.43 24.88
N SER A 201 1.93 8.10 25.78
CA SER A 201 2.41 6.73 25.95
C SER A 201 1.85 6.16 27.24
N ILE A 202 1.06 5.10 27.12
CA ILE A 202 0.52 4.37 28.27
C ILE A 202 1.54 3.30 28.66
N VAL A 203 1.99 3.32 29.92
CA VAL A 203 2.82 2.27 30.48
C VAL A 203 1.96 1.41 31.40
N SER A 204 1.86 0.11 31.07
CA SER A 204 1.19 -0.87 31.92
C SER A 204 2.06 -1.22 33.12
N ILE A 205 1.45 -1.23 34.31
CA ILE A 205 2.12 -1.45 35.58
C ILE A 205 1.58 -2.76 36.17
N PRO A 206 2.44 -3.69 36.61
CA PRO A 206 2.01 -5.00 37.11
C PRO A 206 1.18 -5.00 38.39
N SER A 207 1.21 -3.92 39.19
CA SER A 207 0.40 -3.78 40.40
C SER A 207 0.26 -2.33 40.86
N ASP A 208 -0.83 -2.02 41.56
CA ASP A 208 -1.03 -0.69 42.17
C ASP A 208 -0.03 -0.40 43.30
N GLU A 209 0.55 -1.43 43.93
CA GLU A 209 1.65 -1.26 44.89
C GLU A 209 2.89 -0.66 44.20
N LEU A 210 3.22 -1.14 42.99
CA LEU A 210 4.29 -0.58 42.19
C LEU A 210 3.94 0.83 41.70
N LYS A 211 2.68 1.10 41.35
CA LYS A 211 2.19 2.45 41.05
C LYS A 211 2.44 3.42 42.23
N GLY A 212 2.16 2.98 43.46
CA GLY A 212 2.46 3.74 44.69
C GLY A 212 3.95 4.02 44.91
N ARG A 213 4.83 3.05 44.60
CA ARG A 213 6.29 3.23 44.67
C ARG A 213 6.83 4.16 43.57
N ILE A 214 6.23 4.13 42.38
CA ILE A 214 6.56 5.04 41.27
C ILE A 214 6.24 6.48 41.68
N ILE A 215 5.08 6.72 42.30
CA ILE A 215 4.71 8.03 42.84
C ILE A 215 5.70 8.45 43.93
N GLY A 216 5.96 7.56 44.89
CA GLY A 216 6.79 7.83 46.07
C GLY A 216 6.10 8.75 47.07
N LYS A 217 6.68 8.89 48.27
CA LYS A 217 6.14 9.79 49.31
C LYS A 217 6.11 11.22 48.76
N GLU A 218 4.94 11.87 48.81
CA GLU A 218 4.68 13.23 48.30
C GLU A 218 5.00 13.44 46.81
N GLY A 219 5.02 12.38 46.00
CA GLY A 219 5.34 12.47 44.57
C GLY A 219 6.83 12.67 44.28
N ARG A 220 7.72 12.46 45.28
CA ARG A 220 9.17 12.69 45.15
C ARG A 220 9.81 11.93 43.98
N ASN A 221 9.38 10.69 43.76
CA ASN A 221 9.95 9.84 42.73
C ASN A 221 9.50 10.27 41.33
N ILE A 222 8.20 10.56 41.15
CA ILE A 222 7.68 11.13 39.90
C ILE A 222 8.37 12.45 39.59
N ARG A 223 8.45 13.40 40.53
CA ARG A 223 9.13 14.69 40.30
C ARG A 223 10.60 14.52 39.91
N THR A 224 11.27 13.51 40.46
CA THR A 224 12.65 13.19 40.10
C THR A 224 12.73 12.72 38.64
N LEU A 225 11.85 11.81 38.23
CA LEU A 225 11.75 11.33 36.85
C LEU A 225 11.42 12.48 35.89
N GLU A 226 10.35 13.23 36.16
CA GLU A 226 9.91 14.39 35.38
C GLU A 226 11.03 15.40 35.15
N ARG A 227 11.80 15.71 36.20
CA ARG A 227 12.92 16.65 36.13
C ARG A 227 14.09 16.10 35.29
N LEU A 228 14.36 14.80 35.37
CA LEU A 228 15.48 14.18 34.65
C LEU A 228 15.17 13.96 33.17
N THR A 229 13.92 13.68 32.83
CA THR A 229 13.50 13.35 31.45
C THR A 229 12.75 14.48 30.76
N GLY A 230 12.24 15.48 31.49
CA GLY A 230 11.44 16.58 30.92
C GLY A 230 10.07 16.14 30.43
N VAL A 231 9.47 15.12 31.06
CA VAL A 231 8.12 14.62 30.76
C VAL A 231 7.17 14.96 31.90
N GLU A 232 5.87 15.01 31.61
CA GLU A 232 4.79 15.04 32.61
C GLU A 232 4.26 13.63 32.82
N VAL A 233 4.22 13.18 34.07
CA VAL A 233 3.71 11.86 34.43
C VAL A 233 2.30 12.03 34.99
N ILE A 234 1.30 11.66 34.19
CA ILE A 234 -0.11 11.74 34.57
C ILE A 234 -0.51 10.43 35.23
N VAL A 235 -0.95 10.53 36.49
CA VAL A 235 -1.42 9.41 37.29
C VAL A 235 -2.93 9.55 37.46
N ASP A 236 -3.68 8.92 36.56
CA ASP A 236 -5.14 8.92 36.62
C ASP A 236 -5.69 7.80 37.52
N GLU A 237 -7.00 7.83 37.78
CA GLU A 237 -7.74 6.79 38.51
C GLU A 237 -7.77 5.43 37.78
N THR A 238 -7.29 5.38 36.53
CA THR A 238 -7.16 4.13 35.78
C THR A 238 -6.20 3.17 36.51
N PRO A 239 -6.66 1.98 36.94
CA PRO A 239 -5.80 1.01 37.61
C PRO A 239 -4.67 0.54 36.69
N GLU A 240 -3.55 0.12 37.28
CA GLU A 240 -2.47 -0.58 36.57
C GLU A 240 -1.85 0.16 35.36
N SER A 241 -1.98 1.49 35.29
CA SER A 241 -1.39 2.29 34.23
C SER A 241 -0.93 3.67 34.70
N ILE A 242 0.12 4.17 34.03
CA ILE A 242 0.60 5.55 34.11
C ILE A 242 0.73 6.09 32.69
N THR A 243 0.29 7.33 32.49
CA THR A 243 0.35 8.02 31.21
C THR A 243 1.54 8.97 31.19
N LEU A 244 2.42 8.83 30.22
CA LEU A 244 3.53 9.76 29.98
C LEU A 244 3.13 10.75 28.89
N SER A 245 3.16 12.03 29.25
CA SER A 245 2.87 13.15 28.37
C SER A 245 4.14 13.98 28.15
N SER A 246 4.54 14.14 26.90
CA SER A 246 5.61 15.06 26.52
C SER A 246 5.52 15.36 25.03
N PHE A 247 5.79 16.60 24.64
CA PHE A 247 5.77 17.03 23.24
C PHE A 247 6.99 16.54 22.47
N ASP A 248 8.12 16.37 23.17
CA ASP A 248 9.32 15.75 22.63
C ASP A 248 9.19 14.21 22.71
N PRO A 249 9.09 13.51 21.57
CA PRO A 249 8.96 12.07 21.56
C PRO A 249 10.19 11.34 22.11
N MET A 250 11.38 11.93 21.99
CA MET A 250 12.62 11.35 22.51
C MET A 250 12.58 11.32 24.04
N ARG A 251 12.16 12.43 24.66
CA ARG A 251 11.95 12.51 26.12
C ARG A 251 10.95 11.48 26.59
N ARG A 252 9.85 11.31 25.85
CA ARG A 252 8.80 10.33 26.13
C ARG A 252 9.32 8.89 26.10
N GLU A 253 10.08 8.53 25.07
CA GLU A 253 10.65 7.18 24.94
C GLU A 253 11.74 6.89 25.98
N ILE A 254 12.57 7.89 26.31
CA ILE A 254 13.57 7.78 27.40
C ILE A 254 12.85 7.55 28.73
N ALA A 255 11.81 8.32 29.04
CA ALA A 255 11.04 8.17 30.27
C ALA A 255 10.33 6.81 30.34
N LYS A 256 9.72 6.37 29.23
CA LYS A 256 9.07 5.05 29.12
C LYS A 256 10.06 3.92 29.37
N THR A 257 11.22 3.97 28.71
CA THR A 257 12.29 2.96 28.85
C THR A 257 12.86 2.95 30.28
N ALA A 258 13.08 4.12 30.87
CA ALA A 258 13.53 4.25 32.26
C ALA A 258 12.49 3.67 33.24
N LEU A 259 11.20 3.97 33.03
CA LEU A 259 10.13 3.47 33.87
C LEU A 259 10.00 1.95 33.81
N LEU A 260 10.08 1.34 32.61
CA LEU A 260 10.07 -0.11 32.44
C LEU A 260 11.25 -0.78 33.16
N LYS A 261 12.45 -0.20 33.08
CA LYS A 261 13.63 -0.69 33.81
C LYS A 261 13.46 -0.58 35.33
N LEU A 262 12.88 0.52 35.81
CA LEU A 262 12.60 0.73 37.24
C LEU A 262 11.55 -0.27 37.77
N ILE A 263 10.55 -0.61 36.96
CA ILE A 263 9.54 -1.63 37.28
C ILE A 263 10.21 -3.01 37.39
N GLN A 264 11.08 -3.37 36.44
CA GLN A 264 11.83 -4.64 36.48
C GLN A 264 12.77 -4.73 37.69
N ASP A 265 13.41 -3.63 38.07
CA ASP A 265 14.33 -3.55 39.20
C ASP A 265 13.62 -3.55 40.57
N GLY A 266 12.35 -3.11 40.61
CA GLY A 266 11.50 -3.11 41.81
C GLY A 266 11.88 -2.09 42.90
N ARG A 267 13.03 -1.41 42.77
CA ARG A 267 13.52 -0.36 43.67
C ARG A 267 13.41 1.00 43.01
N ILE A 268 12.54 1.85 43.54
CA ILE A 268 12.24 3.16 42.96
C ILE A 268 12.60 4.23 43.98
N GLN A 269 13.83 4.75 43.86
CA GLN A 269 14.40 5.81 44.69
C GLN A 269 15.14 6.81 43.79
N PRO A 270 15.30 8.09 44.21
CA PRO A 270 15.89 9.13 43.35
C PRO A 270 17.23 8.76 42.71
N ALA A 271 18.17 8.19 43.48
CA ALA A 271 19.48 7.78 42.96
C ALA A 271 19.38 6.67 41.89
N ARG A 272 18.44 5.73 42.07
CA ARG A 272 18.21 4.65 41.10
C ARG A 272 17.48 5.15 39.86
N ILE A 273 16.57 6.13 40.01
CA ILE A 273 15.92 6.80 38.90
C ILE A 273 16.97 7.51 38.03
N GLU A 274 17.93 8.22 38.64
CA GLU A 274 19.04 8.86 37.90
C GLU A 274 19.85 7.85 37.08
N GLU A 275 20.26 6.74 37.70
CA GLU A 275 20.99 5.67 37.02
C GLU A 275 20.19 5.06 35.86
N LYS A 276 18.91 4.71 36.08
CA LYS A 276 18.06 4.10 35.06
C LYS A 276 17.69 5.05 33.93
N VAL A 277 17.59 6.35 34.19
CA VAL A 277 17.41 7.35 33.13
C VAL A 277 18.66 7.43 32.26
N GLU A 278 19.86 7.38 32.84
CA GLU A 278 21.10 7.42 32.05
C GLU A 278 21.30 6.15 31.21
N GLU A 279 21.02 4.96 31.78
CA GLU A 279 20.96 3.71 31.01
C GLU A 279 19.94 3.79 29.86
N ALA A 280 18.75 4.35 30.12
CA ALA A 280 17.70 4.50 29.12
C ALA A 280 18.11 5.44 27.98
N LYS A 281 18.80 6.56 28.27
CA LYS A 281 19.33 7.44 27.22
C LYS A 281 20.28 6.72 26.28
N GLN A 282 21.23 5.96 26.83
CA GLN A 282 22.19 5.20 26.01
C GLN A 282 21.49 4.12 25.17
N GLU A 283 20.49 3.44 25.75
CA GLU A 283 19.71 2.43 25.03
C GLU A 283 18.87 3.05 23.90
N VAL A 284 18.16 4.14 24.18
CA VAL A 284 17.36 4.85 23.18
C VAL A 284 18.25 5.40 22.07
N GLN A 285 19.45 5.90 22.38
CA GLN A 285 20.40 6.36 21.37
C GLN A 285 20.87 5.22 20.44
N ARG A 286 21.08 4.01 20.97
CA ARG A 286 21.36 2.82 20.14
C ARG A 286 20.17 2.48 19.23
N LYS A 287 18.96 2.44 19.79
CA LYS A 287 17.72 2.18 19.02
C LYS A 287 17.51 3.20 17.90
N VAL A 288 17.78 4.48 18.18
CA VAL A 288 17.77 5.56 17.16
C VAL A 288 18.72 5.22 16.03
N PHE A 289 19.97 4.90 16.34
CA PHE A 289 20.97 4.59 15.32
C PHE A 289 20.57 3.36 14.49
N GLU A 290 20.14 2.28 15.14
CA GLU A 290 19.65 1.06 14.50
C GLU A 290 18.44 1.33 13.58
N ALA A 291 17.49 2.20 14.00
CA ALA A 291 16.35 2.58 13.18
C ALA A 291 16.77 3.35 11.91
N GLY A 292 17.76 4.25 12.04
CA GLY A 292 18.34 4.96 10.90
C GLY A 292 19.04 4.03 9.91
N GLU A 293 19.85 3.09 10.41
CA GLU A 293 20.52 2.07 9.58
C GLU A 293 19.51 1.14 8.88
N ALA A 294 18.47 0.73 9.60
CA ALA A 294 17.39 -0.08 9.02
C ALA A 294 16.68 0.66 7.88
N ALA A 295 16.38 1.95 8.06
CA ALA A 295 15.76 2.78 7.02
C ALA A 295 16.66 2.93 5.78
N MET A 296 17.96 3.14 5.97
CA MET A 296 18.95 3.17 4.88
C MET A 296 19.00 1.85 4.11
N TYR A 297 19.01 0.73 4.82
CA TYR A 297 19.06 -0.60 4.23
C TYR A 297 17.77 -0.92 3.45
N GLU A 298 16.60 -0.61 4.03
CA GLU A 298 15.29 -0.84 3.40
C GLU A 298 15.12 -0.01 2.11
N THR A 299 15.53 1.26 2.14
CA THR A 299 15.42 2.17 0.98
C THR A 299 16.56 2.01 -0.03
N GLY A 300 17.65 1.35 0.37
CA GLY A 300 18.86 1.18 -0.44
C GLY A 300 19.68 2.47 -0.60
N VAL A 301 19.64 3.37 0.39
CA VAL A 301 20.45 4.61 0.45
C VAL A 301 21.55 4.39 1.49
N LEU A 302 22.72 3.90 1.05
CA LEU A 302 23.77 3.39 1.96
C LEU A 302 24.91 4.39 2.24
N ASP A 303 24.92 5.54 1.57
CA ASP A 303 26.04 6.48 1.54
C ASP A 303 25.79 7.76 2.35
N LEU A 304 25.03 7.66 3.45
CA LEU A 304 24.76 8.78 4.34
C LEU A 304 25.82 8.89 5.45
N PRO A 305 26.26 10.12 5.80
CA PRO A 305 27.12 10.35 6.96
C PRO A 305 26.46 9.89 8.27
N ARG A 306 27.27 9.42 9.23
CA ARG A 306 26.81 8.88 10.52
C ARG A 306 25.86 9.84 11.26
N GLU A 307 26.12 11.13 11.21
CA GLU A 307 25.30 12.16 11.83
C GLU A 307 23.92 12.27 11.19
N ILE A 308 23.83 12.12 9.85
CA ILE A 308 22.55 12.07 9.14
C ILE A 308 21.79 10.79 9.49
N VAL A 309 22.48 9.64 9.60
CA VAL A 309 21.85 8.38 10.03
C VAL A 309 21.20 8.53 11.41
N MET A 310 21.89 9.19 12.33
CA MET A 310 21.37 9.43 13.68
C MET A 310 20.17 10.37 13.68
N LEU A 311 20.16 11.42 12.84
CA LEU A 311 19.01 12.31 12.68
C LEU A 311 17.81 11.60 12.02
N LEU A 312 18.07 10.79 10.99
CA LEU A 312 17.06 9.98 10.33
C LEU A 312 16.41 9.02 11.32
N GLY A 313 17.21 8.35 12.15
CA GLY A 313 16.74 7.47 13.21
C GLY A 313 15.88 8.16 14.27
N ARG A 314 16.14 9.44 14.58
CA ARG A 314 15.29 10.21 15.52
C ARG A 314 13.86 10.35 15.01
N LEU A 315 13.66 10.40 13.68
CA LEU A 315 12.34 10.46 13.08
C LEU A 315 11.48 9.21 13.39
N ALA A 316 12.11 8.09 13.79
CA ALA A 316 11.40 6.87 14.21
C ALA A 316 10.50 7.09 15.42
N PHE A 317 10.82 8.08 16.25
CA PHE A 317 10.03 8.44 17.42
C PHE A 317 9.15 9.67 17.14
N ARG A 318 9.37 10.37 16.03
CA ARG A 318 8.62 11.58 15.67
C ARG A 318 7.31 11.23 14.98
N THR A 319 6.25 11.87 15.43
CA THR A 319 4.95 11.85 14.76
C THR A 319 4.61 13.25 14.26
N SER A 320 4.22 13.37 12.99
CA SER A 320 3.71 14.60 12.37
C SER A 320 2.39 14.26 11.69
N TYR A 321 1.37 15.11 11.86
CA TYR A 321 0.00 14.86 11.37
C TYR A 321 -0.68 13.55 11.80
N GLY A 322 -0.14 12.83 12.79
CA GLY A 322 -0.64 11.52 13.23
C GLY A 322 0.02 10.33 12.51
N GLN A 323 1.06 10.58 11.70
CA GLN A 323 1.90 9.58 11.05
C GLN A 323 3.32 9.61 11.62
N ASN A 324 3.95 8.43 11.71
CA ASN A 324 5.36 8.33 12.05
C ASN A 324 6.22 8.89 10.90
N VAL A 325 7.10 9.85 11.20
CA VAL A 325 7.84 10.60 10.17
C VAL A 325 8.88 9.73 9.47
N LEU A 326 9.54 8.80 10.18
CA LEU A 326 10.49 7.88 9.53
C LEU A 326 9.77 6.93 8.57
N LEU A 327 8.65 6.35 8.98
CA LEU A 327 7.87 5.46 8.11
C LEU A 327 7.35 6.19 6.87
N HIS A 328 6.86 7.42 7.04
CA HIS A 328 6.49 8.31 5.94
C HIS A 328 7.67 8.58 4.99
N SER A 329 8.85 8.86 5.54
CA SER A 329 10.06 9.11 4.73
C SER A 329 10.52 7.86 3.96
N ILE A 330 10.41 6.67 4.57
CA ILE A 330 10.67 5.38 3.90
C ILE A 330 9.65 5.14 2.78
N GLU A 331 8.36 5.41 3.02
CA GLU A 331 7.30 5.34 2.00
C GLU A 331 7.61 6.23 0.81
N MET A 332 7.91 7.50 1.08
CA MET A 332 8.26 8.45 0.05
C MET A 332 9.48 7.99 -0.75
N ALA A 333 10.52 7.46 -0.11
CA ALA A 333 11.70 6.94 -0.80
C ALA A 333 11.35 5.79 -1.76
N HIS A 334 10.44 4.88 -1.37
CA HIS A 334 9.99 3.80 -2.23
C HIS A 334 9.14 4.30 -3.41
N LEU A 335 8.20 5.21 -3.16
CA LEU A 335 7.37 5.80 -4.21
C LEU A 335 8.24 6.62 -5.19
N ALA A 336 9.16 7.43 -4.67
CA ALA A 336 10.07 8.26 -5.46
C ALA A 336 10.96 7.40 -6.36
N LYS A 337 11.46 6.27 -5.84
CA LYS A 337 12.21 5.29 -6.64
C LYS A 337 11.39 4.75 -7.81
N MET A 338 10.12 4.39 -7.59
CA MET A 338 9.25 3.85 -8.64
C MET A 338 8.93 4.92 -9.70
N LEU A 339 8.56 6.12 -9.27
CA LEU A 339 8.22 7.23 -10.17
C LEU A 339 9.44 7.69 -10.98
N ALA A 340 10.60 7.86 -10.34
CA ALA A 340 11.82 8.26 -11.04
C ALA A 340 12.22 7.23 -12.10
N LYS A 341 12.09 5.94 -11.80
CA LYS A 341 12.38 4.86 -12.75
C LYS A 341 11.44 4.90 -13.95
N GLU A 342 10.14 5.10 -13.72
CA GLU A 342 9.13 5.13 -14.78
C GLU A 342 9.25 6.38 -15.67
N LEU A 343 9.68 7.51 -15.09
CA LEU A 343 9.89 8.78 -15.78
C LEU A 343 11.29 8.92 -16.40
N GLY A 344 12.20 7.97 -16.19
CA GLY A 344 13.57 8.02 -16.71
C GLY A 344 14.47 9.08 -16.03
N LEU A 345 14.18 9.44 -14.78
CA LEU A 345 14.91 10.43 -13.98
C LEU A 345 15.95 9.77 -13.05
N ASN A 346 16.76 10.57 -12.34
CA ASN A 346 17.78 10.03 -11.45
C ASN A 346 17.15 9.43 -10.18
N VAL A 347 17.09 8.10 -10.16
CA VAL A 347 16.52 7.30 -9.07
C VAL A 347 17.25 7.51 -7.74
N GLU A 348 18.58 7.67 -7.76
CA GLU A 348 19.39 7.86 -6.55
C GLU A 348 19.10 9.20 -5.88
N VAL A 349 19.05 10.27 -6.67
CA VAL A 349 18.72 11.61 -6.18
C VAL A 349 17.29 11.65 -5.64
N ALA A 350 16.32 11.13 -6.41
CA ALA A 350 14.92 11.15 -6.02
C ALA A 350 14.64 10.39 -4.71
N LYS A 351 15.17 9.16 -4.55
CA LYS A 351 14.95 8.39 -3.32
C LYS A 351 15.65 9.00 -2.11
N LYS A 352 16.86 9.52 -2.28
CA LYS A 352 17.66 10.11 -1.19
C LYS A 352 17.03 11.43 -0.74
N ALA A 353 16.56 12.25 -1.68
CA ALA A 353 15.84 13.48 -1.37
C ALA A 353 14.51 13.21 -0.68
N ALA A 354 13.76 12.21 -1.14
CA ALA A 354 12.50 11.79 -0.52
C ALA A 354 12.71 11.24 0.91
N LEU A 355 13.75 10.45 1.15
CA LEU A 355 14.08 9.94 2.50
C LEU A 355 14.46 11.05 3.48
N LEU A 356 15.09 12.12 2.98
CA LEU A 356 15.64 13.20 3.80
C LEU A 356 14.74 14.45 3.82
N HIS A 357 13.56 14.41 3.19
CA HIS A 357 12.73 15.61 3.00
C HIS A 357 12.38 16.30 4.32
N ASP A 358 12.04 15.51 5.33
CA ASP A 358 11.63 15.95 6.66
C ASP A 358 12.74 15.85 7.72
N ILE A 359 14.01 15.72 7.32
CA ILE A 359 15.14 15.52 8.26
C ILE A 359 15.26 16.65 9.30
N GLY A 360 14.79 17.86 8.98
CA GLY A 360 14.77 18.98 9.92
C GLY A 360 13.81 18.78 11.10
N LYS A 361 12.78 17.94 10.98
CA LYS A 361 11.86 17.59 12.09
C LYS A 361 12.54 16.79 13.21
N ALA A 362 13.79 16.39 13.03
CA ALA A 362 14.60 15.72 14.05
C ALA A 362 15.25 16.69 15.06
N VAL A 363 15.25 17.99 14.77
CA VAL A 363 15.92 19.04 15.59
C VAL A 363 15.12 20.35 15.71
N ASP A 364 13.89 20.38 15.19
CA ASP A 364 13.00 21.56 15.19
C ASP A 364 12.65 22.08 16.59
N HIS A 365 12.70 21.22 17.62
CA HIS A 365 12.49 21.61 19.03
C HIS A 365 13.75 22.11 19.75
N GLU A 366 14.93 21.93 19.16
CA GLU A 366 16.22 22.29 19.77
C GLU A 366 16.79 23.60 19.18
N ILE A 367 16.41 23.94 17.94
CA ILE A 367 17.01 25.02 17.15
C ILE A 367 15.91 25.84 16.45
N GLU A 368 16.00 27.17 16.52
CA GLU A 368 15.08 28.08 15.85
C GLU A 368 15.23 28.01 14.30
N GLY A 369 14.10 27.82 13.61
CA GLY A 369 14.01 27.76 12.14
C GLY A 369 12.86 26.87 11.66
N THR A 370 12.49 26.98 10.39
CA THR A 370 11.56 26.00 9.78
C THR A 370 12.27 24.66 9.59
N HIS A 371 11.55 23.53 9.64
CA HIS A 371 12.16 22.21 9.42
C HIS A 371 12.81 22.13 8.02
N LEU A 372 12.28 22.86 7.04
CA LEU A 372 12.88 23.00 5.72
C LEU A 372 14.26 23.68 5.78
N GLU A 373 14.35 24.85 6.42
CA GLU A 373 15.61 25.59 6.54
C GLU A 373 16.66 24.81 7.34
N LEU A 374 16.22 24.18 8.45
CA LEU A 374 17.06 23.32 9.27
C LEU A 374 17.55 22.12 8.46
N GLY A 375 16.66 21.46 7.72
CA GLY A 375 17.00 20.34 6.84
C GLY A 375 18.07 20.72 5.82
N ARG A 376 17.90 21.84 5.10
CA ARG A 376 18.88 22.33 4.12
C ARG A 376 20.25 22.59 4.77
N LYS A 377 20.29 23.31 5.89
CA LYS A 377 21.54 23.61 6.62
C LYS A 377 22.25 22.35 7.10
N ILE A 378 21.49 21.36 7.61
CA ILE A 378 22.01 20.08 8.08
C ILE A 378 22.65 19.31 6.92
N LEU A 379 21.93 19.15 5.80
CA LEU A 379 22.42 18.41 4.64
C LEU A 379 23.67 19.09 4.03
N GLN A 380 23.68 20.41 3.94
CA GLN A 380 24.85 21.17 3.49
C GLN A 380 26.05 20.99 4.42
N LYS A 381 25.85 21.08 5.74
CA LYS A 381 26.91 20.94 6.74
C LYS A 381 27.59 19.57 6.68
N TYR A 382 26.83 18.50 6.46
CA TYR A 382 27.35 17.14 6.39
C TYR A 382 27.71 16.68 4.97
N GLY A 383 27.74 17.59 3.99
CA GLY A 383 28.28 17.32 2.66
C GLY A 383 27.40 16.44 1.77
N VAL A 384 26.08 16.46 1.96
CA VAL A 384 25.14 15.77 1.05
C VAL A 384 25.08 16.52 -0.29
N GLU A 385 24.97 15.77 -1.39
CA GLU A 385 24.99 16.28 -2.76
C GLU A 385 23.96 17.41 -3.00
N GLU A 386 24.36 18.45 -3.74
CA GLU A 386 23.50 19.62 -4.01
C GLU A 386 22.20 19.24 -4.74
N ALA A 387 22.25 18.26 -5.65
CA ALA A 387 21.07 17.78 -6.35
C ALA A 387 20.01 17.21 -5.38
N VAL A 388 20.42 16.52 -4.32
CA VAL A 388 19.52 15.97 -3.29
C VAL A 388 18.87 17.11 -2.50
N ILE A 389 19.66 18.13 -2.15
CA ILE A 389 19.17 19.31 -1.43
C ILE A 389 18.17 20.09 -2.30
N LYS A 390 18.44 20.25 -3.60
CA LYS A 390 17.54 20.91 -4.56
C LYS A 390 16.25 20.14 -4.80
N ALA A 391 16.31 18.81 -4.89
CA ALA A 391 15.12 17.98 -4.98
C ALA A 391 14.27 18.07 -3.70
N MET A 392 14.93 18.10 -2.55
CA MET A 392 14.26 18.17 -1.26
C MET A 392 13.61 19.53 -1.02
N GLN A 393 14.31 20.64 -1.23
CA GLN A 393 13.90 21.96 -0.71
C GLN A 393 12.56 22.50 -1.28
N SER A 394 12.07 21.97 -2.39
CA SER A 394 10.85 22.44 -3.05
C SER A 394 9.58 21.70 -2.60
N HIS A 395 9.67 20.74 -1.67
CA HIS A 395 8.53 19.88 -1.29
C HIS A 395 7.37 20.61 -0.62
N HIS A 396 7.60 21.81 -0.08
CA HIS A 396 6.55 22.71 0.44
C HIS A 396 6.28 23.91 -0.45
N GLU A 397 6.80 23.93 -1.67
CA GLU A 397 6.67 25.04 -2.64
C GLU A 397 7.29 26.37 -2.16
N ASP A 398 8.01 26.37 -1.04
CA ASP A 398 8.77 27.53 -0.53
C ASP A 398 9.95 27.90 -1.45
N TYR A 399 10.42 26.96 -2.27
CA TYR A 399 11.49 27.13 -3.26
C TYR A 399 11.02 26.68 -4.65
N PRO A 400 11.52 27.31 -5.73
CA PRO A 400 11.19 26.88 -7.09
C PRO A 400 11.70 25.47 -7.36
N TYR A 401 11.02 24.76 -8.26
CA TYR A 401 11.44 23.44 -8.73
C TYR A 401 12.64 23.58 -9.68
N GLU A 402 13.86 23.48 -9.13
CA GLU A 402 15.10 23.65 -9.91
C GLU A 402 15.45 22.44 -10.78
N ILE A 403 15.03 21.24 -10.36
CA ILE A 403 15.33 19.97 -11.04
C ILE A 403 14.10 19.06 -11.13
N PRO A 404 14.00 18.16 -12.13
CA PRO A 404 12.86 17.27 -12.29
C PRO A 404 12.54 16.40 -11.06
N GLU A 405 13.55 15.94 -10.34
CA GLU A 405 13.42 15.13 -9.14
C GLU A 405 12.65 15.85 -8.02
N ALA A 406 12.68 17.19 -7.99
CA ALA A 406 11.91 17.98 -7.03
C ALA A 406 10.40 17.76 -7.19
N PHE A 407 9.90 17.65 -8.43
CA PHE A 407 8.49 17.35 -8.69
C PHE A 407 8.10 15.96 -8.20
N ILE A 408 9.01 14.99 -8.27
CA ILE A 408 8.78 13.64 -7.73
C ILE A 408 8.64 13.72 -6.21
N VAL A 409 9.57 14.38 -5.52
CA VAL A 409 9.54 14.47 -4.05
C VAL A 409 8.22 15.09 -3.59
N THR A 410 7.82 16.24 -4.15
CA THR A 410 6.53 16.88 -3.82
C THR A 410 5.35 15.97 -4.14
N ALA A 411 5.32 15.34 -5.32
CA ALA A 411 4.23 14.45 -5.69
C ALA A 411 4.11 13.27 -4.72
N THR A 412 5.24 12.68 -4.30
CA THR A 412 5.24 11.58 -3.33
C THR A 412 4.78 12.01 -1.95
N ASP A 413 5.14 13.22 -1.50
CA ASP A 413 4.69 13.76 -0.22
C ASP A 413 3.16 13.94 -0.21
N VAL A 414 2.61 14.51 -1.28
CA VAL A 414 1.15 14.68 -1.44
C VAL A 414 0.44 13.33 -1.49
N ILE A 415 0.98 12.33 -2.19
CA ILE A 415 0.41 10.97 -2.27
C ILE A 415 0.42 10.28 -0.90
N SER A 416 1.52 10.43 -0.14
CA SER A 416 1.66 9.83 1.19
C SER A 416 0.75 10.51 2.22
N SER A 417 0.73 11.85 2.19
CA SER A 417 -0.06 12.70 3.08
C SER A 417 -1.57 12.70 2.80
N GLY A 418 -1.99 12.46 1.55
CA GLY A 418 -3.38 12.61 1.10
C GLY A 418 -4.32 11.44 1.43
N ARG A 419 -3.84 10.40 2.12
CA ARG A 419 -4.63 9.21 2.43
C ARG A 419 -5.67 9.48 3.54
N PRO A 420 -6.93 9.02 3.41
CA PRO A 420 -7.96 9.22 4.44
C PRO A 420 -7.48 8.71 5.81
N GLY A 421 -7.48 9.59 6.82
CA GLY A 421 -6.97 9.31 8.17
C GLY A 421 -5.56 9.84 8.47
N ALA A 422 -4.85 10.39 7.49
CA ALA A 422 -3.46 10.87 7.61
C ALA A 422 -3.30 12.30 8.17
N ARG A 423 -4.35 13.12 8.26
CA ARG A 423 -4.26 14.51 8.74
C ARG A 423 -5.25 14.86 9.83
N ARG A 424 -4.72 15.42 10.92
CA ARG A 424 -5.44 16.25 11.90
C ARG A 424 -4.67 17.56 12.07
N ASP A 425 -5.04 18.57 11.29
CA ASP A 425 -4.37 19.90 11.23
C ASP A 425 -4.38 20.69 12.57
N THR A 426 -5.12 20.20 13.57
CA THR A 426 -5.27 20.85 14.88
C THR A 426 -4.11 20.62 15.83
N VAL A 427 -3.35 19.52 15.68
CA VAL A 427 -2.28 19.14 16.63
C VAL A 427 -0.98 19.90 16.38
N GLU A 428 -0.65 20.23 15.13
CA GLU A 428 0.63 20.88 14.80
C GLU A 428 0.64 22.37 15.15
N ASN A 429 -0.44 23.09 14.83
CA ASN A 429 -0.65 24.47 15.29
C ASN A 429 -0.59 24.59 16.81
N TYR A 430 -0.98 23.53 17.50
CA TYR A 430 -0.92 23.44 18.94
C TYR A 430 0.51 23.19 19.44
N ILE A 431 1.29 22.31 18.81
CA ILE A 431 2.71 22.10 19.13
C ILE A 431 3.53 23.39 18.92
N LYS A 432 3.35 24.05 17.77
CA LYS A 432 4.09 25.29 17.44
C LYS A 432 3.97 26.36 18.53
N ARG A 433 2.75 26.53 19.08
CA ARG A 433 2.47 27.47 20.18
C ARG A 433 3.21 27.15 21.47
N LEU A 434 3.39 25.86 21.76
CA LEU A 434 4.09 25.42 22.98
C LEU A 434 5.59 25.58 22.86
N THR A 435 6.15 25.28 21.68
CA THR A 435 7.56 25.53 21.38
C THR A 435 7.88 27.03 21.47
N GLU A 436 7.00 27.89 20.94
CA GLU A 436 7.12 29.35 21.09
C GLU A 436 7.14 29.77 22.57
N LEU A 437 6.31 29.17 23.42
CA LEU A 437 6.28 29.41 24.86
C LEU A 437 7.61 29.03 25.54
N GLU A 438 8.16 27.87 25.21
CA GLU A 438 9.45 27.40 25.74
C GLU A 438 10.61 28.30 25.28
N ASN A 439 10.61 28.70 24.02
CA ASN A 439 11.62 29.58 23.43
C ASN A 439 11.64 30.96 24.08
N ILE A 440 10.47 31.53 24.37
CA ILE A 440 10.39 32.80 25.11
C ILE A 440 11.07 32.67 26.47
N ALA A 441 10.81 31.60 27.23
CA ALA A 441 11.47 31.40 28.51
C ALA A 441 12.98 31.15 28.39
N ASN A 442 13.41 30.37 27.38
CA ASN A 442 14.82 30.08 27.14
C ASN A 442 15.64 31.31 26.70
N SER A 443 14.98 32.36 26.20
CA SER A 443 15.64 33.62 25.82
C SER A 443 16.20 34.42 27.02
N PHE A 444 15.75 34.13 28.25
CA PHE A 444 16.16 34.87 29.44
C PHE A 444 17.47 34.35 30.04
N ALA A 445 18.36 35.26 30.40
CA ALA A 445 19.65 34.91 30.99
C ALA A 445 19.52 34.21 32.35
N GLY A 446 20.19 33.07 32.50
CA GLY A 446 20.18 32.27 33.74
C GLY A 446 19.16 31.13 33.74
N VAL A 447 18.32 31.02 32.71
CA VAL A 447 17.51 29.83 32.42
C VAL A 447 18.42 28.76 31.82
N GLU A 448 18.41 27.57 32.43
CA GLU A 448 19.11 26.40 31.91
C GLU A 448 18.20 25.64 30.94
N LYS A 449 16.94 25.40 31.34
CA LYS A 449 15.92 24.67 30.56
C LYS A 449 14.52 25.14 30.90
N SER A 450 13.61 25.16 29.93
CA SER A 450 12.18 25.41 30.12
C SER A 450 11.34 24.27 29.55
N TYR A 451 10.15 24.04 30.11
CA TYR A 451 9.20 23.03 29.67
C TYR A 451 7.78 23.57 29.75
N ALA A 452 7.04 23.54 28.64
CA ALA A 452 5.61 23.82 28.59
C ALA A 452 4.82 22.55 28.94
N ILE A 453 4.01 22.62 29.99
CA ILE A 453 3.31 21.50 30.64
C ILE A 453 1.81 21.84 30.71
N GLN A 454 0.97 20.85 31.03
CA GLN A 454 -0.49 21.04 31.18
C GLN A 454 -1.11 21.69 29.96
N ALA A 455 -0.80 21.13 28.80
CA ALA A 455 -1.35 21.62 27.57
C ALA A 455 -1.03 23.12 27.29
N GLY A 456 0.10 23.64 27.77
CA GLY A 456 0.52 25.04 27.59
C GLY A 456 -0.02 26.01 28.64
N ARG A 457 -0.69 25.50 29.67
CA ARG A 457 -1.21 26.30 30.79
C ARG A 457 -0.20 26.43 31.93
N GLU A 458 0.90 25.70 31.90
CA GLU A 458 2.00 25.84 32.85
C GLU A 458 3.33 25.84 32.10
N ILE A 459 4.27 26.68 32.51
CA ILE A 459 5.67 26.61 32.07
C ILE A 459 6.59 26.45 33.28
N ARG A 460 7.41 25.40 33.27
CA ARG A 460 8.42 25.14 34.31
C ARG A 460 9.79 25.53 33.81
N ILE A 461 10.47 26.38 34.56
CA ILE A 461 11.73 27.01 34.18
C ILE A 461 12.78 26.65 35.21
N PHE A 462 13.81 25.96 34.78
CA PHE A 462 14.93 25.56 35.61
C PHE A 462 16.06 26.57 35.44
N VAL A 463 16.55 27.10 36.55
CA VAL A 463 17.58 28.14 36.56
C VAL A 463 18.89 27.63 37.15
N THR A 464 20.00 28.17 36.66
CA THR A 464 21.33 27.88 37.23
C THR A 464 21.45 28.53 38.61
N PRO A 465 21.57 27.77 39.71
CA PRO A 465 21.53 28.31 41.07
C PRO A 465 22.67 29.28 41.39
N GLU A 466 23.82 29.18 40.72
CA GLU A 466 24.95 30.10 40.92
C GLU A 466 24.71 31.49 40.31
N LYS A 467 23.80 31.61 39.33
CA LYS A 467 23.56 32.86 38.59
C LYS A 467 22.29 33.58 39.03
N ILE A 468 21.29 32.83 39.47
CA ILE A 468 19.98 33.33 39.88
C ILE A 468 19.84 33.10 41.39
N ASP A 469 19.63 34.17 42.16
CA ASP A 469 19.26 34.09 43.58
C ASP A 469 17.73 34.01 43.75
N ASP A 470 17.25 33.80 44.97
CA ASP A 470 15.81 33.58 45.22
C ASP A 470 14.95 34.80 44.84
N LEU A 471 15.49 36.01 44.99
CA LEU A 471 14.79 37.24 44.63
C LEU A 471 14.72 37.40 43.10
N LYS A 472 15.82 37.14 42.40
CA LYS A 472 15.90 37.13 40.93
C LYS A 472 15.02 36.05 40.34
N ALA A 473 14.86 34.89 40.99
CA ALA A 473 13.95 33.84 40.52
C ALA A 473 12.49 34.33 40.48
N ILE A 474 12.07 35.11 41.50
CA ILE A 474 10.73 35.71 41.56
C ILE A 474 10.58 36.80 40.48
N GLN A 475 11.61 37.63 40.27
CA GLN A 475 11.60 38.64 39.19
C GLN A 475 11.55 37.99 37.81
N LEU A 476 12.39 36.98 37.56
CA LEU A 476 12.42 36.22 36.32
C LEU A 476 11.06 35.58 35.99
N ALA A 477 10.38 35.02 37.00
CA ALA A 477 9.03 34.48 36.82
C ALA A 477 8.03 35.56 36.35
N ARG A 478 8.11 36.78 36.91
CA ARG A 478 7.25 37.92 36.52
C ARG A 478 7.59 38.45 35.12
N ASP A 479 8.87 38.55 34.80
CA ASP A 479 9.33 39.09 33.53
C ASP A 479 8.97 38.14 32.37
N ILE A 480 9.13 36.84 32.58
CA ILE A 480 8.71 35.81 31.62
C ILE A 480 7.18 35.82 31.46
N ALA A 481 6.41 35.91 32.57
CA ALA A 481 4.96 36.00 32.49
C ALA A 481 4.48 37.20 31.64
N ARG A 482 5.08 38.39 31.83
CA ARG A 482 4.77 39.58 31.03
C ARG A 482 5.15 39.43 29.56
N LYS A 483 6.28 38.79 29.29
CA LYS A 483 6.76 38.58 27.92
C LYS A 483 5.89 37.58 27.16
N VAL A 484 5.45 36.53 27.84
CA VAL A 484 4.46 35.58 27.30
C VAL A 484 3.12 36.28 27.03
N GLU A 485 2.66 37.15 27.93
CA GLU A 485 1.43 37.93 27.74
C GLU A 485 1.52 38.90 26.54
N SER A 486 2.68 39.51 26.29
CA SER A 486 2.86 40.43 25.17
C SER A 486 3.02 39.74 23.81
N ASP A 487 3.74 38.61 23.79
CA ASP A 487 4.19 37.98 22.54
C ASP A 487 3.25 36.85 22.07
N LEU A 488 2.49 36.22 22.98
CA LEU A 488 1.56 35.12 22.67
C LEU A 488 0.11 35.49 23.00
N LYS A 489 -0.76 35.45 21.98
CA LYS A 489 -2.21 35.54 22.19
C LYS A 489 -2.75 34.19 22.69
N TYR A 490 -2.86 34.04 24.01
CA TYR A 490 -3.34 32.81 24.65
C TYR A 490 -4.72 32.98 25.31
N PRO A 491 -5.68 32.05 25.07
CA PRO A 491 -6.95 32.06 25.79
C PRO A 491 -6.79 31.45 27.19
N GLY A 492 -6.67 32.30 28.20
CA GLY A 492 -6.61 31.93 29.62
C GLY A 492 -5.27 32.22 30.28
N GLU A 493 -5.17 31.91 31.56
CA GLU A 493 -3.97 32.15 32.36
C GLU A 493 -2.91 31.06 32.14
N ILE A 494 -1.64 31.48 32.06
CA ILE A 494 -0.48 30.59 32.00
C ILE A 494 0.31 30.73 33.30
N LYS A 495 0.51 29.62 34.00
CA LYS A 495 1.26 29.56 35.25
C LYS A 495 2.75 29.45 34.99
N VAL A 496 3.53 30.43 35.47
CA VAL A 496 4.99 30.44 35.33
C VAL A 496 5.64 29.96 36.64
N ASN A 497 6.31 28.81 36.59
CA ASN A 497 7.01 28.21 37.73
C ASN A 497 8.52 28.26 37.50
N VAL A 498 9.24 29.06 38.29
CA VAL A 498 10.72 29.06 38.30
C VAL A 498 11.21 28.16 39.44
N ILE A 499 12.05 27.19 39.09
CA ILE A 499 12.58 26.17 39.99
C ILE A 499 14.09 26.35 40.11
N ARG A 500 14.53 26.65 41.33
CA ARG A 500 15.94 26.71 41.71
C ARG A 500 16.25 25.57 42.69
N GLU A 501 17.22 24.72 42.37
CA GLU A 501 17.58 23.58 43.21
C GLU A 501 19.11 23.42 43.28
N ILE A 502 19.65 23.29 44.49
CA ILE A 502 21.06 22.99 44.75
C ILE A 502 21.16 21.54 45.22
N ARG A 503 22.03 20.75 44.59
CA ARG A 503 22.36 19.39 45.06
C ARG A 503 23.80 19.34 45.52
N ALA A 504 24.00 18.97 46.78
CA ALA A 504 25.31 18.64 47.33
C ALA A 504 25.36 17.14 47.61
N VAL A 505 26.39 16.46 47.11
CA VAL A 505 26.63 15.03 47.34
C VAL A 505 28.00 14.89 47.98
N GLU A 506 28.06 14.33 49.18
CA GLU A 506 29.29 14.10 49.91
C GLU A 506 29.40 12.62 50.27
N TYR A 507 30.60 12.05 50.08
CA TYR A 507 30.87 10.66 50.35
C TYR A 507 31.71 10.57 51.62
N ALA A 508 31.12 10.07 52.71
CA ALA A 508 31.89 9.70 53.89
C ALA A 508 32.70 8.43 53.55
N ARG A 509 34.01 8.47 53.77
CA ARG A 509 34.89 7.29 53.72
C ARG A 509 35.19 6.77 55.10
#